data_AF-R7C8S9-F1
#
_entry.id   AF-R7C8S9-F1
#
_cell.length_a   1.000
_cell.length_b   1.000
_cell.length_c   1.000
_cell.angle_alpha   90.00
_cell.angle_beta   90.00
_cell.angle_gamma   90.00
#
_symmetry.space_group_name_H-M   'P 1'
#
loop_
_entity.id
_entity.type
_entity.pdbx_description
1 polymer ?
#
loop_
_entity_poly.entity_id
_entity_poly.type
_entity_poly.pdbx_seq_one_letter_code
_entity_poly.pdbx_strand_id
1 'polypeptide(L)' 'MLNFEEELEKFQPSMDIEKVEDVVYHNNLADVTDIVKELIQDAKGTL' A
#
# COMPACT_ATOMS: atom_id res chain seq x y z
N MET A 1 30.52 -5.65 -3.18
CA MET A 1 29.54 -4.56 -3.32
C MET A 1 28.52 -5.03 -4.34
N LEU A 2 27.22 -4.89 -4.08
CA LEU A 2 26.18 -5.32 -5.01
C LEU A 2 26.34 -4.58 -6.34
N ASN A 3 26.21 -5.28 -7.46
CA ASN A 3 26.30 -4.65 -8.79
C ASN A 3 24.92 -4.13 -9.18
N PHE A 4 24.71 -2.82 -9.05
CA PHE A 4 23.39 -2.20 -9.26
C PHE A 4 22.88 -2.35 -10.70
N GLU A 5 23.76 -2.32 -11.71
CA GLU A 5 23.38 -2.54 -13.11
C GLU A 5 22.81 -3.94 -13.31
N GLU A 6 23.47 -4.97 -12.77
CA GLU A 6 23.09 -6.38 -12.96
C GLU A 6 21.75 -6.71 -12.29
N GLU A 7 21.46 -6.08 -11.14
CA GLU A 7 20.19 -6.28 -10.43
C GLU A 7 19.02 -5.55 -11.12
N LEU A 8 19.27 -4.37 -11.70
CA LEU A 8 18.29 -3.65 -12.50
C LEU A 8 17.93 -4.38 -13.80
N GLU A 9 18.87 -5.11 -14.42
CA GLU A 9 18.59 -5.94 -15.59
C GLU A 9 17.75 -7.19 -15.25
N LYS A 10 17.88 -7.73 -14.03
CA LYS A 10 17.08 -8.86 -13.53
C LYS A 10 15.67 -8.44 -13.12
N PHE A 11 15.44 -7.14 -12.94
CA PHE A 11 14.11 -6.58 -12.68
C PHE A 11 13.22 -6.81 -13.90
N GLN A 12 12.37 -7.80 -13.78
CA GLN A 12 11.36 -8.13 -14.77
C GLN A 12 9.99 -7.82 -14.18
N PRO A 13 9.08 -7.19 -14.97
CA PRO A 13 7.72 -6.97 -14.52
C PRO A 13 7.08 -8.32 -14.20
N SER A 14 6.61 -8.46 -12.97
CA SER A 14 5.88 -9.65 -12.54
C SER A 14 4.39 -9.40 -12.78
N MET A 15 3.81 -10.15 -13.72
CA MET A 15 2.37 -10.11 -14.02
C MET A 15 1.50 -10.40 -12.79
N ASP A 16 2.03 -11.14 -11.81
CA ASP A 16 1.32 -11.41 -10.56
C ASP A 16 1.33 -10.19 -9.62
N ILE A 17 2.41 -9.41 -9.62
CA ILE A 17 2.50 -8.15 -8.86
C ILE A 17 1.58 -7.10 -9.48
N GLU A 18 1.53 -6.97 -10.80
CA GLU A 18 0.66 -6.00 -11.49
C GLU A 18 -0.83 -6.27 -11.21
N LYS A 19 -1.25 -7.54 -11.18
CA LYS A 19 -2.62 -7.92 -10.80
C LYS A 19 -2.91 -7.66 -9.33
N VAL A 20 -1.94 -7.92 -8.45
CA VAL A 20 -2.08 -7.64 -7.02
C VAL A 20 -2.09 -6.14 -6.77
N GLU A 21 -1.32 -5.36 -7.52
CA GLU A 21 -1.27 -3.90 -7.47
C GLU A 21 -2.66 -3.33 -7.75
N ASP A 22 -3.31 -3.76 -8.83
CA ASP A 22 -4.69 -3.35 -9.11
C ASP A 22 -5.66 -3.74 -7.99
N VAL A 23 -5.53 -4.94 -7.43
CA VAL A 23 -6.37 -5.40 -6.31
C VAL A 23 -6.08 -4.62 -5.02
N VAL A 24 -4.85 -4.18 -4.78
CA VAL A 24 -4.43 -3.44 -3.58
C VAL A 24 -4.79 -1.96 -3.71
N TYR A 25 -4.62 -1.34 -4.88
CA TYR A 25 -5.02 0.04 -5.13
C TYR A 25 -6.55 0.21 -5.28
N HIS A 26 -7.23 -0.77 -5.90
CA HIS A 26 -8.69 -0.72 -6.07
C HIS A 26 -9.46 -1.37 -4.91
N ASN A 27 -8.81 -2.17 -4.05
CA ASN A 27 -9.38 -2.37 -2.72
C ASN A 27 -9.28 -1.02 -2.03
N ASN A 28 -10.43 -0.36 -1.93
CA ASN A 28 -10.73 0.63 -0.92
C ASN A 28 -10.67 -0.07 0.46
N LEU A 29 -9.49 -0.57 0.82
CA LEU A 29 -9.07 -0.77 2.19
C LEU A 29 -9.21 0.61 2.78
N ALA A 30 -10.29 0.89 3.53
CA ALA A 30 -10.39 2.11 4.31
C ALA A 30 -9.00 2.36 4.89
N ASP A 31 -8.34 3.42 4.41
CA ASP A 31 -6.93 3.60 4.67
C ASP A 31 -6.78 3.54 6.18
N VAL A 32 -5.74 2.91 6.71
CA VAL A 32 -5.56 2.84 8.17
C VAL A 32 -5.67 4.24 8.81
N THR A 33 -5.39 5.28 8.03
CA THR A 33 -5.65 6.69 8.31
C THR A 33 -7.13 7.06 8.48
N ASP A 34 -8.05 6.57 7.64
CA ASP A 34 -9.49 6.78 7.77
C ASP A 34 -10.06 6.12 9.03
N ILE A 35 -9.65 4.88 9.31
CA ILE A 35 -10.05 4.16 10.54
C ILE A 35 -9.56 4.91 11.78
N VAL A 36 -8.30 5.33 11.79
CA VAL A 36 -7.72 6.11 12.89
C VAL A 36 -8.42 7.45 13.05
N LYS A 37 -8.83 8.09 11.95
CA LYS A 37 -9.54 9.37 11.98
C LYS A 37 -10.96 9.24 12.56
N GLU A 38 -11.70 8.19 12.21
CA GLU A 38 -12.99 7.86 12.82
C GLU A 38 -12.84 7.63 14.33
N LEU A 39 -11.89 6.78 14.75
CA LEU A 39 -11.65 6.49 16.17
C LEU A 39 -11.28 7.74 16.97
N ILE A 40 -10.50 8.66 16.39
CA ILE A 40 -10.16 9.93 17.02
C ILE A 40 -11.38 10.88 17.07
N GLN A 41 -12.24 10.90 16.05
CA GLN A 41 -13.45 11.70 16.04
C GLN A 41 -14.45 11.21 17.09
N ASP A 42 -14.66 9.89 17.21
CA ASP A 42 -15.52 9.28 18.23
C ASP A 42 -15.00 9.57 19.64
N ALA A 43 -13.69 9.46 19.85
CA ALA A 43 -13.06 9.80 21.13
C ALA A 43 -13.17 11.29 21.49
N LYS A 44 -13.20 12.19 20.48
CA LYS A 44 -13.39 13.63 20.67
C LYS A 44 -14.85 14.05 20.84
N GLY A 45 -15.80 13.26 20.35
CA GLY A 45 -17.24 13.51 20.44
C GLY A 45 -17.89 13.19 21.79
N THR A 46 -17.12 12.74 22.78
CA THR A 46 -17.61 12.40 24.14
C THR A 46 -17.37 13.53 25.17
N LEU A 47 -17.29 14.79 24.72
CA LEU A 47 -17.20 15.99 25.59
C LEU A 47 -18.34 16.96 25.31
#